data_AF-A0A7C0Y7C2-F1
#
_entry.id   AF-A0A7C0Y7C2-F1
#
_cell.length_a   1.000
_cell.length_b   1.000
_cell.length_c   1.000
_cell.angle_alpha   90.00
_cell.angle_beta   90.00
_cell.angle_gamma   90.00
#
_symmetry.space_group_name_H-M   'P 1'
#
loop_
_entity.id
_entity.type
_entity.pdbx_description
1 polymer ?
#
loop_
_entity_poly.entity_id
_entity_poly.type
_entity_poly.pdbx_seq_one_letter_code
_entity_poly.pdbx_strand_id
1 'polypeptide(L)' 'KVAVGDKVIIAAYAHATEEEAKNWQPTVVLVDDNNLIVEVRKEGEGPFTVYAA' A
#
# COMPACT_ATOMS: atom_id res chain seq x y z
N LYS A 1 6.58 7.80 16.56
CA LYS A 1 6.19 7.06 17.79
C LYS A 1 4.94 6.28 17.47
N VAL A 2 4.82 5.07 18.02
CA VAL A 2 3.67 4.17 17.88
C VAL A 2 3.47 3.43 19.20
N ALA A 3 2.27 2.90 19.43
CA ALA A 3 1.93 2.00 20.52
C ALA A 3 1.63 0.58 20.01
N VAL A 4 1.71 -0.41 20.89
CA VAL A 4 1.29 -1.78 20.57
C VAL A 4 -0.21 -1.77 20.27
N GLY A 5 -0.58 -2.27 19.08
CA GLY A 5 -1.97 -2.33 18.60
C GLY A 5 -2.34 -1.24 17.58
N ASP A 6 -1.50 -0.23 17.37
CA ASP A 6 -1.76 0.79 16.35
C ASP A 6 -1.82 0.18 14.95
N LYS A 7 -2.84 0.56 14.18
CA LYS A 7 -2.90 0.28 12.73
C LYS A 7 -2.07 1.31 11.99
N VAL A 8 -1.15 0.84 11.15
CA VAL A 8 -0.20 1.69 10.43
C VAL A 8 -0.14 1.32 8.95
N ILE A 9 0.25 2.30 8.13
CA ILE A 9 0.61 2.08 6.73
C ILE A 9 2.13 2.22 6.62
N ILE A 10 2.78 1.24 6.00
CA ILE A 10 4.21 1.27 5.67
C ILE A 10 4.33 1.51 4.17
N ALA A 11 5.03 2.58 3.78
CA ALA A 11 5.27 2.93 2.39
C ALA A 11 6.77 3.04 2.11
N ALA A 12 7.22 2.43 1.02
CA ALA A 12 8.57 2.57 0.51
C ALA A 12 8.54 3.44 -0.76
N TYR A 13 9.50 4.34 -0.88
CA TYR A 13 9.60 5.27 -2.00
C TYR A 13 10.94 5.09 -2.71
N ALA A 14 10.94 5.35 -4.01
CA ALA A 14 12.14 5.35 -4.84
C ALA A 14 12.15 6.61 -5.71
N HIS A 15 13.34 7.02 -6.13
CA HIS A 15 13.46 8.01 -7.19
C HIS A 15 13.20 7.33 -8.53
N ALA A 16 12.50 8.03 -9.40
CA ALA A 16 12.19 7.59 -10.75
C ALA A 16 12.26 8.81 -11.69
N THR A 17 12.62 8.57 -12.93
CA THR A 17 12.38 9.54 -14.00
C THR A 17 10.88 9.73 -14.22
N GLU A 18 10.49 10.81 -14.92
CA GLU A 18 9.08 11.07 -15.21
C GLU A 18 8.42 9.92 -15.98
N GLU A 19 9.15 9.31 -16.93
CA GLU A 19 8.65 8.20 -17.74
C GLU A 19 8.44 6.93 -16.90
N GLU A 20 9.39 6.60 -16.03
CA GLU A 20 9.28 5.47 -15.11
C GLU A 20 8.13 5.68 -14.13
N ALA A 21 7.96 6.89 -13.60
CA ALA A 21 6.89 7.22 -12.65
C ALA A 21 5.49 7.09 -13.26
N LYS A 22 5.30 7.51 -14.52
CA LYS A 22 4.02 7.39 -15.23
C LYS A 22 3.57 5.95 -15.44
N ASN A 23 4.53 5.03 -15.60
CA ASN A 23 4.29 3.63 -15.88
C ASN A 23 4.47 2.73 -14.65
N TRP A 24 4.82 3.31 -13.50
CA TRP A 24 5.10 2.56 -12.28
C TRP A 24 3.82 1.99 -11.67
N GLN A 25 3.88 0.71 -11.31
CA GLN A 25 2.80 0.03 -10.61
C GLN A 25 3.29 -0.40 -9.22
N PRO A 26 2.84 0.26 -8.14
CA PRO A 26 3.26 -0.13 -6.79
C PRO A 26 2.70 -1.50 -6.44
N THR A 27 3.44 -2.26 -5.64
CA THR A 27 2.90 -3.45 -4.98
C THR A 27 2.22 -3.01 -3.69
N VAL A 28 0.92 -3.27 -3.57
CA VAL A 28 0.12 -3.00 -2.37
C VAL A 28 -0.21 -4.33 -1.70
N VAL A 29 0.12 -4.43 -0.41
CA VAL A 29 -0.16 -5.63 0.40
C VAL A 29 -1.17 -5.26 1.46
N LEU A 30 -2.32 -5.94 1.44
CA LEU A 30 -3.34 -5.83 2.47
C LEU A 30 -3.15 -6.97 3.47
N VAL A 31 -3.18 -6.62 4.76
CA VAL A 31 -3.04 -7.58 5.86
C VAL A 31 -4.23 -7.50 6.80
N ASP A 32 -4.48 -8.58 7.52
CA ASP A 32 -5.50 -8.63 8.57
C ASP A 32 -4.96 -8.12 9.92
N ASP A 33 -5.77 -8.24 10.97
CA ASP A 33 -5.42 -7.81 12.32
C ASP A 33 -4.26 -8.61 12.95
N ASN A 34 -3.94 -9.78 12.40
CA ASN A 34 -2.84 -10.64 12.84
C ASN A 34 -1.60 -10.48 11.94
N ASN A 35 -1.59 -9.47 11.06
CA ASN A 35 -0.56 -9.22 10.06
C ASN A 35 -0.39 -10.35 9.03
N LEU A 36 -1.42 -11.18 8.82
CA LEU A 36 -1.44 -12.17 7.76
C LEU A 36 -1.86 -11.52 6.44
N ILE A 37 -1.23 -11.91 5.34
CA ILE A 37 -1.54 -11.38 4.01
C ILE A 37 -2.95 -11.82 3.61
N VAL A 38 -3.81 -10.86 3.35
CA VAL A 38 -5.15 -11.07 2.79
C VAL A 38 -5.10 -10.97 1.27
N GLU A 39 -4.34 -10.01 0.75
CA GLU A 39 -4.29 -9.74 -0.69
C GLU A 39 -2.98 -9.03 -1.09
N VAL A 40 -2.50 -9.35 -2.30
CA VAL A 40 -1.38 -8.64 -2.94
C VAL A 40 -1.86 -8.12 -4.29
N ARG A 41 -1.85 -6.80 -4.46
CA ARG A 41 -2.21 -6.12 -5.71
C ARG A 41 -0.96 -5.52 -6.35
N LYS A 42 -0.89 -5.63 -7.67
CA LYS A 42 0.13 -5.01 -8.51
C LYS A 42 -0.58 -4.35 -9.69
N GLU A 43 -1.38 -3.30 -9.49
CA GLU A 43 -1.99 -2.64 -10.65
C GLU A 43 -2.58 -1.24 -10.38
N GLY A 44 -2.47 -0.39 -11.40
CA GLY A 44 -2.94 1.00 -11.48
C GLY A 44 -4.39 1.16 -11.95
N GLU A 45 -5.30 0.24 -11.59
CA GLU A 45 -6.71 0.35 -11.94
C GLU A 45 -7.58 0.66 -10.71
N GLY A 46 -8.02 1.93 -10.65
CA GLY A 46 -9.18 2.37 -9.88
C GLY A 46 -8.89 3.07 -8.55
N PRO A 47 -9.68 4.10 -8.18
CA PRO A 47 -9.55 4.78 -6.91
C PRO A 47 -9.84 3.83 -5.75
N PHE A 48 -9.02 3.91 -4.71
CA PHE A 48 -9.19 3.11 -3.49
C PHE A 48 -10.53 3.45 -2.83
N THR A 49 -11.35 2.44 -2.54
CA THR A 49 -12.47 2.62 -1.62
C THR A 49 -11.92 2.61 -0.20
N VAL A 50 -11.90 3.78 0.44
CA VAL A 50 -11.52 3.91 1.84
C VAL A 50 -12.68 3.35 2.68
N TYR A 51 -12.46 2.22 3.34
CA TYR A 51 -13.37 1.75 4.38
C TYR A 51 -13.16 2.63 5.62
N ALA A 52 -14.21 3.34 6.04
CA ALA A 52 -14.19 4.07 7.30
C ALA A 52 -14.14 3.07 8.46
N ALA A 53 -13.28 3.35 9.44
CA ALA A 53 -13.22 2.64 10.71
C ALA A 53 -14.37 3.04 11.63
#